data_AF-A0A7D6E750-F1
#
_entry.id   AF-A0A7D6E750-F1
#
_cell.length_a   1.000
_cell.length_b   1.000
_cell.length_c   1.000
_cell.angle_alpha   90.00
_cell.angle_beta   90.00
_cell.angle_gamma   90.00
#
_symmetry.space_group_name_H-M   'P 1'
#
loop_
_entity.id
_entity.type
_entity.pdbx_description
1 polymer ?
#
loop_
_entity_poly.entity_id
_entity_poly.type
_entity_poly.pdbx_seq_one_letter_code
_entity_poly.pdbx_strand_id
1 'polypeptide(L)'
;MMLKVAMTAVIVATASWLAPMPAAPADPLVPLTPEEVRYLDHLHQLLPGHGDPAVSHGDGWLLEKGWYACSKKAQGFVGAPTVLLSPIITQVAYADLCPG
;
A
#
# COMPACT_ATOMS: atom_id res chain seq x y z
N MET A 1 -29.43 26.79 -63.00
CA MET A 1 -29.15 25.35 -62.84
C MET A 1 -27.75 25.18 -62.26
N MET A 2 -27.63 24.88 -60.97
CA MET A 2 -26.37 24.41 -60.38
C MET A 2 -26.72 23.35 -59.33
N LEU A 3 -26.60 22.09 -59.75
CA LEU A 3 -26.75 20.90 -58.91
C LEU A 3 -25.42 20.69 -58.17
N LYS A 4 -25.42 20.81 -56.85
CA LYS A 4 -24.21 20.68 -56.01
C LYS A 4 -23.94 19.19 -55.77
N VAL A 5 -22.76 18.76 -56.18
CA VAL A 5 -22.28 17.37 -56.21
C VAL A 5 -22.16 16.79 -54.80
N ALA A 6 -22.46 15.49 -54.74
CA ALA A 6 -22.69 14.65 -53.57
C ALA A 6 -21.56 14.65 -52.52
N MET A 7 -21.99 14.65 -51.26
CA MET A 7 -21.25 14.24 -50.08
C MET A 7 -20.97 12.74 -50.13
N THR A 8 -19.70 12.34 -50.03
CA THR A 8 -19.35 10.96 -49.69
C THR A 8 -18.18 10.97 -48.71
N ALA A 9 -18.50 11.05 -47.42
CA ALA A 9 -17.54 10.77 -46.36
C ALA A 9 -17.57 9.27 -46.08
N VAL A 10 -16.55 8.54 -46.57
CA VAL A 10 -16.34 7.14 -46.21
C VAL A 10 -15.67 7.10 -44.84
N ILE A 11 -16.43 6.79 -43.80
CA ILE A 11 -15.89 6.50 -42.46
C ILE A 11 -15.53 5.00 -42.44
N VAL A 12 -14.24 4.69 -42.49
CA VAL A 12 -13.75 3.32 -42.26
C VAL A 12 -13.75 3.07 -40.75
N ALA A 13 -14.76 2.35 -40.26
CA ALA A 13 -14.80 1.84 -38.90
C ALA A 13 -13.97 0.55 -38.81
N THR A 14 -12.71 0.65 -38.38
CA THR A 14 -11.97 -0.54 -37.94
C THR A 14 -12.45 -0.90 -36.53
N ALA A 15 -13.40 -1.84 -36.46
CA ALA A 15 -13.78 -2.49 -35.22
C ALA A 15 -12.61 -3.34 -34.73
N SER A 16 -11.75 -2.76 -33.88
CA SER A 16 -10.77 -3.51 -33.12
C SER A 16 -11.52 -4.35 -32.08
N TRP A 17 -11.62 -5.65 -32.33
CA TRP A 17 -12.13 -6.62 -31.36
C TRP A 17 -11.14 -6.66 -30.18
N LEU A 18 -11.40 -5.88 -29.14
CA LEU A 18 -10.80 -6.09 -27.83
C LEU A 18 -11.46 -7.33 -27.25
N ALA A 19 -10.89 -8.51 -27.53
CA ALA A 19 -11.21 -9.70 -26.76
C ALA A 19 -10.92 -9.37 -25.28
N PRO A 20 -11.86 -9.59 -24.34
CA PRO A 20 -11.58 -9.41 -22.94
C PRO A 20 -10.47 -10.41 -22.56
N MET A 21 -9.26 -9.90 -22.33
CA MET A 21 -8.22 -10.69 -21.68
C MET A 21 -8.79 -11.16 -20.33
N PRO A 22 -8.73 -12.45 -20.00
CA PRO A 22 -9.11 -12.91 -18.68
C PRO A 22 -8.27 -12.14 -17.67
N ALA A 23 -8.93 -11.37 -16.80
CA ALA A 23 -8.26 -10.75 -15.68
C ALA A 23 -7.57 -11.87 -14.90
N ALA A 24 -6.26 -11.74 -14.69
CA ALA A 24 -5.56 -12.63 -13.79
C ALA A 24 -6.31 -12.61 -12.45
N PRO A 25 -6.62 -13.77 -11.84
CA PRO A 25 -7.24 -13.78 -10.53
C PRO A 25 -6.34 -12.95 -9.60
N ALA A 26 -6.88 -11.88 -9.03
CA ALA A 26 -6.20 -11.15 -7.98
C ALA A 26 -5.93 -12.16 -6.87
N ASP A 27 -4.68 -12.26 -6.43
CA ASP A 27 -4.32 -13.06 -5.26
C ASP A 27 -5.29 -12.67 -4.13
N PRO A 28 -6.02 -13.62 -3.50
CA PRO A 28 -7.00 -13.29 -2.49
C PRO A 28 -6.38 -12.34 -1.47
N LEU A 29 -6.97 -11.15 -1.31
CA LEU A 29 -6.55 -10.17 -0.31
C LEU A 29 -6.61 -10.86 1.06
N VAL A 30 -5.46 -11.25 1.59
CA VAL A 30 -5.35 -11.75 2.95
C VAL A 30 -5.79 -10.60 3.85
N PRO A 31 -6.86 -10.75 4.63
CA PRO A 31 -7.31 -9.68 5.50
C PRO A 31 -6.25 -9.43 6.57
N LEU A 32 -6.04 -8.16 6.93
CA LEU A 32 -5.15 -7.79 8.03
C LEU A 32 -5.63 -8.43 9.34
N THR A 33 -4.67 -8.80 10.18
CA THR A 33 -5.00 -9.26 11.53
C THR A 33 -5.46 -8.10 12.42
N PRO A 34 -6.20 -8.37 13.52
CA PRO A 34 -6.60 -7.31 14.46
C PRO A 34 -5.42 -6.54 15.07
N GLU A 35 -4.26 -7.18 15.22
CA GLU A 35 -3.02 -6.59 15.73
C GLU A 35 -2.42 -5.62 14.72
N GLU A 36 -2.39 -6.02 13.44
CA GLU A 36 -1.93 -5.18 12.33
C GLU A 36 -2.80 -3.93 12.17
N VAL A 37 -4.12 -4.06 12.30
CA VAL A 37 -5.04 -2.91 12.27
C VAL A 37 -4.75 -1.94 13.41
N ARG A 38 -4.61 -2.44 14.65
CA ARG A 38 -4.32 -1.59 15.82
C ARG A 38 -2.99 -0.86 15.69
N TYR A 39 -1.97 -1.58 15.22
CA TYR A 39 -0.65 -1.03 14.97
C TYR A 39 -0.69 0.13 13.96
N LEU A 40 -1.40 -0.06 12.84
CA LEU A 40 -1.57 1.00 11.84
C LEU A 40 -2.35 2.20 12.37
N ASP A 41 -3.44 1.96 13.10
CA ASP A 41 -4.24 3.04 13.70
C ASP A 41 -3.40 3.90 14.66
N HIS A 42 -2.57 3.28 15.51
CA HIS A 42 -1.67 4.02 16.39
C HIS A 42 -0.61 4.82 15.63
N LEU A 43 -0.04 4.25 14.56
CA LEU A 43 0.92 4.99 13.73
C LEU A 43 0.28 6.18 13.01
N HIS A 44 -0.93 6.04 12.48
CA HIS A 44 -1.65 7.14 11.85
C HIS A 44 -1.96 8.29 12.81
N GLN A 45 -2.14 8.00 14.09
CA GLN A 45 -2.32 9.03 15.11
C GLN A 45 -1.00 9.71 15.50
N LEU A 46 0.10 8.95 15.60
CA LEU A 46 1.35 9.45 16.14
C LEU A 46 2.25 10.09 15.08
N LEU A 47 2.44 9.47 13.92
CA LEU A 47 3.41 9.92 12.92
C LEU A 47 3.20 11.39 12.47
N PRO A 48 1.97 11.86 12.16
CA PRO A 48 1.76 13.24 11.73
C PRO A 48 2.13 14.26 12.82
N GLY A 49 1.89 13.93 14.10
CA GLY A 49 2.17 14.81 15.23
C GLY A 49 3.65 15.00 15.55
N HIS A 50 4.53 14.16 14.99
CA HIS A 50 5.96 14.13 15.33
C HIS A 50 6.88 14.47 14.16
N GLY A 51 6.33 14.83 13.00
CA GLY A 51 7.13 15.15 11.81
C GLY A 51 7.97 13.96 11.32
N ASP A 52 7.53 12.73 11.63
CA ASP A 52 8.25 11.53 11.23
C ASP A 52 8.08 11.30 9.72
N PRO A 53 9.17 11.17 8.94
CA PRO A 53 9.07 10.96 7.49
C PRO A 53 8.31 9.67 7.12
N ALA A 54 8.19 8.71 8.04
CA ALA A 54 7.38 7.51 7.86
C ALA A 54 5.91 7.82 7.54
N VAL A 55 5.39 9.01 7.89
CA VAL A 55 4.03 9.44 7.55
C VAL A 55 3.74 9.46 6.04
N SER A 56 4.80 9.56 5.22
CA SER A 56 4.69 9.57 3.76
C SER A 56 4.62 8.17 3.14
N HIS A 57 4.84 7.12 3.93
CA HIS A 57 4.80 5.74 3.49
C HIS A 57 3.40 5.14 3.65
N GLY A 58 3.07 4.17 2.80
CA GLY A 58 1.80 3.45 2.91
C GLY A 58 1.81 2.36 3.97
N ASP A 59 0.61 1.91 4.37
CA ASP A 59 0.35 0.92 5.41
C ASP A 59 1.16 -0.37 5.25
N GLY A 60 1.32 -0.87 4.01
CA GLY A 60 2.12 -2.07 3.75
C GLY A 60 3.58 -1.91 4.14
N TRP A 61 4.17 -0.73 3.93
CA TRP A 61 5.53 -0.43 4.36
C TRP A 61 5.62 -0.31 5.88
N LEU A 62 4.61 0.33 6.51
CA LEU A 62 4.56 0.44 7.97
C LEU A 62 4.46 -0.95 8.62
N LEU A 63 3.65 -1.85 8.06
CA LEU A 63 3.53 -3.24 8.52
C LEU A 63 4.84 -4.01 8.36
N GLU A 64 5.50 -3.88 7.19
CA GLU A 64 6.82 -4.50 6.97
C GLU A 64 7.82 -4.07 8.04
N LYS A 65 7.87 -2.76 8.37
CA LYS A 65 8.78 -2.24 9.40
C LYS A 65 8.39 -2.68 10.80
N GLY A 66 7.10 -2.78 11.10
CA GLY A 66 6.62 -3.30 12.37
C GLY A 66 7.05 -4.76 12.59
N TRP A 67 6.77 -5.62 11.61
CA TRP A 67 7.17 -7.03 11.67
C TRP A 67 8.68 -7.21 11.72
N TYR A 68 9.44 -6.38 10.99
CA TYR A 68 10.89 -6.35 11.09
C TYR A 68 11.37 -6.00 12.51
N ALA A 69 10.77 -5.00 13.16
CA ALA A 69 11.09 -4.66 14.54
C ALA A 69 10.85 -5.84 15.50
N CYS A 70 9.75 -6.57 15.32
CA CYS A 70 9.44 -7.76 16.12
C CYS A 70 10.43 -8.90 15.90
N SER A 71 10.80 -9.16 14.64
CA SER A 71 11.83 -10.15 14.29
C SER A 71 13.17 -9.83 14.95
N LYS A 72 13.55 -8.55 14.99
CA LYS A 72 14.78 -8.10 15.65
C LYS A 72 14.72 -8.19 17.17
N LYS A 73 13.58 -7.84 17.78
CA LYS A 73 13.34 -8.03 19.22
C LYS A 73 13.50 -9.51 19.61
N ALA A 74 12.94 -10.43 18.82
CA ALA A 74 13.07 -11.87 19.06
C ALA A 74 14.52 -12.38 18.95
N GLN A 75 15.38 -11.66 18.22
CA GLN A 75 16.82 -11.91 18.12
C GLN A 75 17.64 -11.20 19.22
N GLY A 76 16.99 -10.50 20.16
CA GLY A 76 17.64 -9.77 21.26
C GLY A 76 18.04 -8.33 20.92
N PHE A 77 17.73 -7.82 19.72
CA PHE A 77 17.97 -6.42 19.36
C PHE A 77 16.77 -5.57 19.77
N VAL A 78 16.92 -4.84 20.88
CA VAL A 78 15.84 -4.04 21.48
C VAL A 78 16.13 -2.56 21.35
N GLY A 79 15.16 -1.82 20.81
CA GLY A 79 15.15 -0.36 20.79
C GLY A 79 15.61 0.24 19.46
N ALA A 80 15.06 1.39 19.13
CA ALA A 80 15.15 2.03 17.82
C ALA A 80 16.58 2.16 17.24
N PRO A 81 17.63 2.52 18.01
CA PRO A 81 18.98 2.64 17.48
C PRO A 81 19.56 1.30 17.01
N THR A 82 19.13 0.19 17.61
CA THR A 82 19.63 -1.14 17.27
C THR A 82 18.94 -1.74 16.05
N VAL A 83 17.66 -1.37 15.83
CA VAL A 83 16.87 -1.80 14.67
C VAL A 83 16.93 -0.83 13.49
N LEU A 84 17.51 0.37 13.67
CA LEU A 84 17.61 1.42 12.65
C LEU A 84 16.25 1.82 12.06
N LEU A 85 15.24 1.89 12.93
CA LEU A 85 13.90 2.35 12.59
C LEU A 85 13.56 3.62 13.37
N SER A 86 12.49 4.30 12.95
CA SER A 86 11.87 5.35 13.74
C SER A 86 11.59 4.86 15.17
N PRO A 87 11.82 5.70 16.20
CA PRO A 87 11.40 5.41 17.56
C PRO A 87 9.91 5.12 17.68
N ILE A 88 9.06 5.84 16.93
CA ILE A 88 7.61 5.68 16.95
C ILE A 88 7.25 4.31 16.38
N ILE A 89 7.76 3.97 15.20
CA ILE A 89 7.55 2.65 14.59
C ILE A 89 7.99 1.53 15.54
N THR A 90 9.19 1.66 16.12
CA THR A 90 9.73 0.61 17.00
C THR A 90 8.89 0.43 18.27
N GLN A 91 8.51 1.53 18.91
CA GLN A 91 7.74 1.49 20.16
C GLN A 91 6.33 0.95 19.93
N VAL A 92 5.63 1.42 18.89
CA VAL A 92 4.28 0.98 18.57
C VAL A 92 4.28 -0.49 18.13
N ALA A 93 5.27 -0.92 17.33
CA ALA A 93 5.41 -2.33 16.96
C ALA A 93 5.57 -3.23 18.19
N TYR A 94 6.39 -2.81 19.16
CA TYR A 94 6.60 -3.58 20.39
C TYR A 94 5.36 -3.64 21.29
N ALA A 95 4.50 -2.64 21.23
CA ALA A 95 3.28 -2.55 22.03
C ALA A 95 2.12 -3.35 21.41
N ASP A 96 1.93 -3.24 20.09
CA ASP A 96 0.70 -3.70 19.44
C ASP A 96 0.87 -4.92 18.53
N LEU A 97 2.08 -5.17 18.04
CA LEU A 97 2.33 -6.17 16.99
C LEU A 97 3.20 -7.35 17.44
N CYS A 98 4.19 -7.09 18.31
CA CYS A 98 5.13 -8.14 18.69
C CYS A 98 4.50 -9.11 19.71
N PRO A 99 4.64 -10.43 19.52
CA PRO A 99 4.22 -11.39 20.53
C PRO A 99 4.99 -11.16 21.85
N GLY A 100 4.29 -11.35 22.96
CA GLY A 100 4.81 -11.26 24.32
C GLY A 100 5.78 -12.37 24.68
#